data_AF-A0A7W9B987-F1
#
_entry.id   AF-A0A7W9B987-F1
#
_cell.length_a   1.000
_cell.length_b   1.000
_cell.length_c   1.000
_cell.angle_alpha   90.00
_cell.angle_beta   90.00
_cell.angle_gamma   90.00
#
_symmetry.space_group_name_H-M   'P 1'
#
loop_
_entity.id
_entity.type
_entity.pdbx_description
1 polymer ?
#
loop_
_entity_poly.entity_id
_entity_poly.type
_entity_poly.pdbx_seq_one_letter_code
_entity_poly.pdbx_strand_id
1 'polypeptide(L)'
;MSRFLDCEIAEMAGVRADVGEEVFNRWFDKSEIKGRLKKVCMDEQGLRCCYCRKFDNTTNNLIWDLEHVLCELYYPQFFASDDNLAVACKRCNNAKKHEDVLRPQPRPDPRIEEVPQQPECYSIPHPRFDAWSDHLSHVNYQIYSSDTDKGVELMRVCKLNEPAVDQAGLDHESVVAAIKTQFFQIVDNAVSAPPPDEEILVRMARGVQNLEDERAAMTLAGLAPKLRALGRKAGRRNMEQSIAEARALAAPPAKPPKEKISEGRALSLVASVGGPRARYSLSDLRDN
;
A
#
# COMPACT_ATOMS: atom_id res chain seq x y z
N MET A 1 -6.65 3.34 -21.77
CA MET A 1 -7.72 2.35 -21.56
C MET A 1 -7.82 2.11 -20.06
N SER A 2 -9.02 2.22 -19.46
CA SER A 2 -9.19 2.01 -18.02
C SER A 2 -9.09 0.54 -17.64
N ARG A 3 -8.55 0.24 -16.46
CA ARG A 3 -8.50 -1.12 -15.88
C ARG A 3 -9.81 -1.53 -15.20
N PHE A 4 -10.68 -0.56 -14.98
CA PHE A 4 -12.08 -0.82 -14.66
C PHE A 4 -12.82 -1.27 -15.92
N LEU A 5 -13.74 -2.21 -15.73
CA LEU A 5 -14.69 -2.56 -16.80
C LEU A 5 -15.68 -1.40 -16.96
N ASP A 6 -16.19 -1.18 -18.17
CA ASP A 6 -17.17 -0.11 -18.42
C ASP A 6 -18.39 -0.21 -17.49
N CYS A 7 -18.83 -1.44 -17.18
CA CYS A 7 -19.92 -1.67 -16.22
C CYS A 7 -19.55 -1.25 -14.79
N GLU A 8 -18.30 -1.40 -14.38
CA GLU A 8 -17.82 -0.95 -13.07
C GLU A 8 -17.62 0.55 -13.02
N ILE A 9 -17.15 1.17 -14.11
CA ILE A 9 -17.06 2.63 -14.22
C ILE A 9 -18.46 3.23 -14.07
N ALA A 10 -19.44 2.70 -14.80
CA ALA A 10 -20.83 3.13 -14.69
C ALA A 10 -21.39 2.93 -13.28
N GLU A 11 -21.13 1.78 -12.65
CA GLU A 11 -21.57 1.51 -11.28
C GLU A 11 -20.93 2.44 -10.26
N MET A 12 -19.61 2.64 -10.33
CA MET A 12 -18.90 3.56 -9.43
C MET A 12 -19.41 4.99 -9.60
N ALA A 13 -19.63 5.45 -10.84
CA ALA A 13 -20.19 6.77 -11.12
C ALA A 13 -21.61 6.92 -10.54
N GLY A 14 -22.46 5.90 -10.71
CA GLY A 14 -23.82 5.89 -10.17
C GLY A 14 -23.86 5.91 -8.64
N VAL A 15 -23.04 5.08 -7.98
CA VAL A 15 -22.92 5.07 -6.51
C VAL A 15 -22.39 6.42 -6.02
N ARG A 16 -21.29 6.93 -6.61
CA ARG A 16 -20.68 8.21 -6.22
C ARG A 16 -21.67 9.38 -6.34
N ALA A 17 -22.45 9.43 -7.42
CA ALA A 17 -23.45 10.47 -7.64
C ALA A 17 -24.59 10.44 -6.61
N ASP A 18 -24.96 9.25 -6.11
CA ASP A 18 -26.06 9.08 -5.18
C ASP A 18 -25.67 9.34 -3.70
N VAL A 19 -24.53 8.78 -3.25
CA VAL A 19 -24.16 8.80 -1.83
C VAL A 19 -23.08 9.83 -1.47
N GLY A 20 -22.48 10.49 -2.46
CA GLY A 20 -21.36 11.42 -2.28
C GLY A 20 -20.01 10.73 -2.02
N GLU A 21 -18.93 11.51 -2.05
CA GLU A 21 -17.55 11.00 -2.07
C GLU A 21 -17.18 10.16 -0.84
N GLU A 22 -17.52 10.63 0.36
CA GLU A 22 -17.11 9.98 1.60
C GLU A 22 -17.71 8.57 1.75
N VAL A 23 -19.01 8.44 1.45
CA VAL A 23 -19.72 7.15 1.51
C VAL A 23 -19.27 6.24 0.36
N PHE A 24 -19.08 6.82 -0.83
CA PHE A 24 -18.55 6.11 -1.98
C PHE A 24 -17.19 5.47 -1.69
N ASN A 25 -16.25 6.20 -1.08
CA ASN A 25 -14.93 5.68 -0.73
C ASN A 25 -15.03 4.49 0.23
N ARG A 26 -15.89 4.58 1.27
CA ARG A 26 -16.15 3.45 2.18
C ARG A 26 -16.77 2.25 1.49
N TRP A 27 -17.67 2.48 0.53
CA TRP A 27 -18.27 1.41 -0.26
C TRP A 27 -17.25 0.74 -1.17
N PHE A 28 -16.47 1.53 -1.93
CA PHE A 28 -15.42 1.03 -2.81
C PHE A 28 -14.42 0.17 -2.03
N ASP A 29 -14.01 0.63 -0.84
CA ASP A 29 -13.05 -0.06 0.02
C ASP A 29 -13.47 -1.49 0.37
N LYS A 30 -14.78 -1.72 0.51
CA LYS A 30 -15.39 -3.01 0.85
C LYS A 30 -15.91 -3.77 -0.37
N SER A 31 -15.98 -3.13 -1.53
CA SER A 31 -16.57 -3.69 -2.74
C SER A 31 -15.70 -4.79 -3.37
N GLU A 32 -16.32 -5.69 -4.13
CA GLU A 32 -15.58 -6.66 -4.94
C GLU A 32 -14.76 -5.98 -6.06
N ILE A 33 -15.09 -4.74 -6.45
CA ILE A 33 -14.38 -3.96 -7.48
C ILE A 33 -12.92 -3.76 -7.05
N LYS A 34 -12.67 -3.32 -5.82
CA LYS A 34 -11.31 -3.15 -5.28
C LYS A 34 -10.52 -4.46 -5.38
N GLY A 35 -11.15 -5.57 -5.01
CA GLY A 35 -10.53 -6.90 -5.04
C GLY A 35 -10.18 -7.38 -6.45
N ARG A 36 -10.98 -6.99 -7.47
CA ARG A 36 -10.70 -7.27 -8.88
C ARG A 36 -9.60 -6.35 -9.41
N LEU A 37 -9.69 -5.03 -9.15
CA LEU A 37 -8.70 -4.05 -9.59
C LEU A 37 -7.31 -4.42 -9.09
N LYS A 38 -7.19 -4.79 -7.82
CA LYS A 38 -5.93 -5.24 -7.24
C LYS A 38 -5.29 -6.42 -8.00
N LYS A 39 -6.11 -7.35 -8.50
CA LYS A 39 -5.64 -8.47 -9.33
C LYS A 39 -5.19 -8.02 -10.72
N VAL A 40 -5.86 -7.03 -11.31
CA VAL A 40 -5.41 -6.43 -12.58
C VAL A 40 -4.06 -5.75 -12.37
N CYS A 41 -3.91 -4.95 -11.30
CA CYS A 41 -2.63 -4.33 -10.96
C CYS A 41 -1.51 -5.37 -10.70
N MET A 42 -1.82 -6.50 -10.06
CA MET A 42 -0.87 -7.61 -9.86
C MET A 42 -0.37 -8.21 -11.18
N ASP A 43 -1.28 -8.40 -12.14
CA ASP A 43 -0.99 -8.93 -13.47
C ASP A 43 -0.06 -7.97 -14.24
N GLU A 44 -0.45 -6.71 -14.32
CA GLU A 44 0.32 -5.66 -15.02
C GLU A 44 1.70 -5.42 -14.40
N GLN A 45 1.78 -5.44 -13.07
CA GLN A 45 3.04 -5.20 -12.37
C GLN A 45 3.92 -6.45 -12.27
N GLY A 46 3.51 -7.58 -12.83
CA GLY A 46 4.29 -8.82 -12.80
C GLY A 46 4.57 -9.31 -11.38
N LEU A 47 3.59 -9.15 -10.48
CA LEU A 47 3.71 -9.46 -9.05
C LEU A 47 4.88 -8.75 -8.34
N ARG A 48 5.11 -7.48 -8.69
CA ARG A 48 6.12 -6.63 -8.07
C ARG A 48 5.53 -5.39 -7.45
N CYS A 49 6.11 -4.98 -6.32
CA CYS A 49 5.78 -3.71 -5.67
C CYS A 49 6.05 -2.55 -6.64
N CYS A 50 5.13 -1.59 -6.73
CA CYS A 50 5.28 -0.41 -7.57
C CYS A 50 6.51 0.44 -7.21
N TYR A 51 6.90 0.47 -5.93
CA TYR A 51 7.99 1.31 -5.45
C TYR A 51 9.33 0.59 -5.37
N CYS A 52 9.38 -0.55 -4.70
CA CYS A 52 10.63 -1.27 -4.47
C CYS A 52 10.91 -2.36 -5.49
N ARG A 53 9.98 -2.66 -6.40
CA ARG A 53 10.08 -3.72 -7.42
C ARG A 53 10.35 -5.13 -6.89
N LYS A 54 10.36 -5.35 -5.57
CA LYS A 54 10.47 -6.69 -4.98
C LYS A 54 9.31 -7.56 -5.45
N PHE A 55 9.68 -8.76 -5.90
CA PHE A 55 8.77 -9.79 -6.35
C PHE A 55 8.22 -10.61 -5.17
N ASP A 56 6.92 -10.93 -5.22
CA ASP A 56 6.32 -11.94 -4.36
C ASP A 56 5.43 -12.85 -5.22
N ASN A 57 5.69 -14.16 -5.20
CA ASN A 57 5.05 -15.11 -6.10
C ASN A 57 3.64 -15.50 -5.64
N THR A 58 2.76 -14.51 -5.48
CA THR A 58 1.41 -14.69 -4.95
C THR A 58 0.40 -13.72 -5.54
N THR A 59 -0.81 -14.22 -5.77
CA THR A 59 -1.98 -13.42 -6.18
C THR A 59 -2.94 -13.18 -5.01
N ASN A 60 -2.47 -13.38 -3.78
CA ASN A 60 -3.25 -13.19 -2.58
C ASN A 60 -3.43 -11.68 -2.29
N ASN A 61 -4.69 -11.23 -2.26
CA ASN A 61 -5.07 -9.86 -1.95
C ASN A 61 -4.64 -9.39 -0.55
N LEU A 62 -4.26 -10.28 0.37
CA LEU A 62 -3.80 -9.91 1.71
C LEU A 62 -2.31 -9.52 1.74
N ILE A 63 -1.51 -9.97 0.77
CA ILE A 63 -0.06 -9.77 0.74
C ILE A 63 0.28 -8.41 0.13
N TRP A 64 -0.30 -8.13 -1.02
CA TRP A 64 -0.24 -6.82 -1.65
C TRP A 64 -1.18 -5.86 -0.94
N ASP A 65 -0.89 -4.57 -0.96
CA ASP A 65 -1.83 -3.49 -0.66
C ASP A 65 -2.16 -2.75 -1.95
N LEU A 66 -3.37 -2.19 -2.03
CA LEU A 66 -3.73 -1.31 -3.15
C LEU A 66 -3.33 0.11 -2.72
N GLU A 67 -2.21 0.57 -3.26
CA GLU A 67 -1.59 1.85 -2.94
C GLU A 67 -2.32 2.99 -3.63
N HIS A 68 -2.55 4.07 -2.88
CA HIS A 68 -2.95 5.37 -3.40
C HIS A 68 -1.69 6.25 -3.57
N VAL A 69 -1.25 6.47 -4.80
CA VAL A 69 -0.01 7.23 -5.06
C VAL A 69 -0.14 8.64 -4.48
N LEU A 70 -1.24 9.32 -4.79
CA LEU A 70 -1.72 10.50 -4.08
C LEU A 70 -2.54 10.07 -2.87
N CYS A 71 -2.12 10.55 -1.70
CA CYS A 71 -2.68 10.15 -0.41
C CYS A 71 -4.19 10.39 -0.33
N GLU A 72 -4.95 9.36 0.03
CA GLU A 72 -6.41 9.40 0.21
C GLU A 72 -6.88 10.44 1.24
N LEU A 73 -6.05 10.81 2.20
CA LEU A 73 -6.35 11.84 3.20
C LEU A 73 -6.42 13.24 2.56
N TYR A 74 -5.58 13.49 1.57
CA TYR A 74 -5.44 14.79 0.91
C TYR A 74 -6.24 14.86 -0.39
N TYR A 75 -6.42 13.73 -1.06
CA TYR A 75 -7.08 13.63 -2.36
C TYR A 75 -8.18 12.56 -2.35
N PRO A 76 -9.20 12.67 -1.47
CA PRO A 76 -10.27 11.66 -1.36
C PRO A 76 -11.05 11.46 -2.66
N GLN A 77 -11.11 12.46 -3.54
CA GLN A 77 -11.75 12.36 -4.85
C GLN A 77 -11.03 11.37 -5.80
N PHE A 78 -9.74 11.07 -5.53
CA PHE A 78 -8.92 10.14 -6.31
C PHE A 78 -8.84 8.72 -5.73
N PHE A 79 -9.65 8.40 -4.72
CA PHE A 79 -9.62 7.11 -4.02
C PHE A 79 -9.87 5.91 -4.94
N ALA A 80 -10.80 6.04 -5.89
CA ALA A 80 -11.10 5.00 -6.88
C ALA A 80 -10.57 5.35 -8.29
N SER A 81 -9.65 6.30 -8.41
CA SER A 81 -9.10 6.70 -9.72
C SER A 81 -8.08 5.70 -10.20
N ASP A 82 -8.27 5.17 -11.41
CA ASP A 82 -7.39 4.15 -11.98
C ASP A 82 -5.93 4.61 -12.02
N ASP A 83 -5.73 5.88 -12.37
CA ASP A 83 -4.40 6.47 -12.47
C ASP A 83 -3.74 6.74 -11.11
N ASN A 84 -4.48 6.66 -10.02
CA ASN A 84 -3.95 6.84 -8.66
C ASN A 84 -3.66 5.51 -7.94
N LEU A 85 -3.94 4.36 -8.59
CA LEU A 85 -3.94 3.05 -7.94
C LEU A 85 -2.86 2.11 -8.49
N ALA A 86 -2.12 1.47 -7.59
CA ALA A 86 -1.09 0.47 -7.91
C ALA A 86 -1.03 -0.62 -6.83
N VAL A 87 -0.36 -1.75 -7.07
CA VAL A 87 -0.03 -2.68 -5.96
C VAL A 87 1.33 -2.35 -5.35
N ALA A 88 1.34 -2.21 -4.03
CA ALA A 88 2.56 -2.05 -3.23
C ALA A 88 2.70 -3.21 -2.24
N CYS A 89 3.94 -3.50 -1.82
CA CYS A 89 4.15 -4.37 -0.67
C CYS A 89 3.83 -3.60 0.63
N LYS A 90 3.46 -4.33 1.69
CA LYS A 90 3.11 -3.72 2.99
C LYS A 90 4.16 -2.76 3.53
N ARG A 91 5.45 -3.08 3.35
CA ARG A 91 6.55 -2.24 3.83
C ARG A 91 6.53 -0.86 3.18
N CYS A 92 6.44 -0.81 1.85
CA CYS A 92 6.47 0.46 1.12
C CYS A 92 5.19 1.26 1.33
N ASN A 93 4.02 0.61 1.32
CA ASN A 93 2.75 1.27 1.65
C ASN A 93 2.80 1.88 3.07
N ASN A 94 3.27 1.14 4.07
CA ASN A 94 3.40 1.64 5.44
C ASN A 94 4.48 2.72 5.60
N ALA A 95 5.56 2.66 4.82
CA ALA A 95 6.64 3.65 4.88
C ALA A 95 6.19 4.98 4.26
N LYS A 96 5.58 4.94 3.06
CA LYS A 96 5.04 6.13 2.40
C LYS A 96 3.86 6.71 3.19
N LYS A 97 2.94 5.86 3.66
CA LYS A 97 1.79 6.24 4.47
C LYS A 97 1.03 7.44 3.91
N HIS A 98 1.14 8.60 4.55
CA HIS A 98 0.43 9.83 4.17
C HIS A 98 1.35 10.88 3.55
N GLU A 99 2.59 10.55 3.18
CA GLU A 99 3.47 11.49 2.49
C GLU A 99 2.78 11.99 1.21
N ASP A 100 2.65 13.31 1.08
CA ASP A 100 2.20 13.92 -0.17
C ASP A 100 3.37 13.92 -1.14
N VAL A 101 3.10 13.51 -2.37
CA VAL A 101 4.10 13.42 -3.45
C VAL A 101 3.76 14.32 -4.62
N LEU A 102 2.67 15.10 -4.54
CA LEU A 102 2.31 16.05 -5.58
C LEU A 102 3.08 17.37 -5.42
N ARG A 103 3.51 17.97 -6.53
CA ARG A 103 4.27 19.23 -6.60
C ARG A 103 3.44 20.39 -7.19
N PRO A 104 3.77 21.65 -6.82
CA PRO A 104 4.61 22.04 -5.69
C PRO A 104 3.90 21.77 -4.35
N GLN A 105 4.68 21.74 -3.26
CA GLN A 105 4.17 21.62 -1.88
C GLN A 105 4.27 22.96 -1.12
N PRO A 106 3.42 23.21 -0.09
CA PRO A 106 2.38 22.31 0.43
C PRO A 106 1.08 22.35 -0.39
N ARG A 107 0.50 21.16 -0.59
CA ARG A 107 -0.85 20.87 -1.11
C ARG A 107 -1.53 19.90 -0.10
N PRO A 108 -2.84 19.62 -0.13
CA PRO A 108 -3.78 19.56 -1.28
C PRO A 108 -4.42 20.89 -1.70
N ASP A 109 -4.69 21.04 -3.00
CA ASP A 109 -5.58 22.06 -3.56
C ASP A 109 -6.91 21.38 -3.95
N PRO A 110 -8.06 21.76 -3.35
CA PRO A 110 -9.35 21.16 -3.65
C PRO A 110 -9.82 21.40 -5.10
N ARG A 111 -9.16 22.28 -5.85
CA ARG A 111 -9.45 22.56 -7.27
C ARG A 111 -8.84 21.54 -8.23
N ILE A 112 -8.04 20.58 -7.74
CA ILE A 112 -7.52 19.50 -8.58
C ILE A 112 -8.64 18.48 -8.78
N GLU A 113 -9.31 18.59 -9.93
CA GLU A 113 -10.46 17.78 -10.30
C GLU A 113 -10.06 16.42 -10.89
N GLU A 114 -8.85 16.31 -11.46
CA GLU A 114 -8.33 15.10 -12.10
C GLU A 114 -6.92 14.76 -11.63
N VAL A 115 -6.54 13.48 -11.69
CA VAL A 115 -5.18 13.02 -11.36
C VAL A 115 -4.21 13.63 -12.39
N PRO A 116 -3.23 14.45 -11.98
CA PRO A 116 -2.29 15.06 -12.92
C PRO A 116 -1.51 13.99 -13.69
N GLN A 117 -1.57 14.00 -15.02
CA GLN A 117 -0.95 12.95 -15.84
C GLN A 117 0.52 13.24 -16.17
N GLN A 118 1.00 14.45 -15.88
CA GLN A 118 2.37 14.87 -16.14
C GLN A 118 3.32 14.29 -15.06
N PRO A 119 4.33 13.50 -15.45
CA PRO A 119 5.26 12.89 -14.49
C PRO A 119 5.99 13.91 -13.60
N GLU A 120 6.22 15.13 -14.09
CA GLU A 120 6.92 16.21 -13.38
C GLU A 120 6.10 16.79 -12.22
N CYS A 121 4.79 16.54 -12.20
CA CYS A 121 3.92 16.90 -11.08
C CYS A 121 4.19 16.06 -9.83
N TYR A 122 5.00 14.99 -9.92
CA TYR A 122 5.29 14.08 -8.80
C TYR A 122 6.72 14.21 -8.30
N SER A 123 6.88 14.21 -6.98
CA SER A 123 8.19 14.22 -6.31
C SER A 123 8.90 12.87 -6.35
N ILE A 124 8.15 11.78 -6.55
CA ILE A 124 8.64 10.42 -6.75
C ILE A 124 8.29 9.94 -8.17
N PRO A 125 8.96 8.91 -8.71
CA PRO A 125 8.52 8.24 -9.94
C PRO A 125 7.12 7.71 -9.75
N HIS A 126 6.18 8.22 -10.54
CA HIS A 126 4.81 7.78 -10.53
C HIS A 126 4.74 6.39 -11.15
N PRO A 127 4.17 5.37 -10.47
CA PRO A 127 4.15 3.99 -10.95
C PRO A 127 3.53 3.76 -12.34
N ARG A 128 2.77 4.72 -12.85
CA ARG A 128 2.10 4.65 -14.16
C ARG A 128 2.67 5.60 -15.21
N PHE A 129 3.35 6.66 -14.79
CA PHE A 129 3.75 7.74 -15.70
C PHE A 129 5.27 7.81 -15.88
N ASP A 130 6.03 7.15 -15.00
CA ASP A 130 7.48 7.03 -15.11
C ASP A 130 7.89 5.57 -15.26
N ALA A 131 8.95 5.32 -16.03
CA ALA A 131 9.62 4.05 -15.98
C ALA A 131 10.52 4.01 -14.73
N TRP A 132 10.30 3.02 -13.88
CA TRP A 132 11.07 2.88 -12.63
C TRP A 132 12.59 2.86 -12.87
N SER A 133 13.02 2.18 -13.94
CA SER A 133 14.43 2.02 -14.35
C SER A 133 15.10 3.33 -14.77
N ASP A 134 14.34 4.35 -15.12
CA ASP A 134 14.89 5.66 -15.50
C ASP A 134 15.29 6.47 -14.26
N HIS A 135 14.80 6.07 -13.09
CA HIS A 135 14.98 6.79 -11.84
C HIS A 135 15.74 6.00 -10.78
N LEU A 136 15.63 4.68 -10.76
CA LEU A 136 16.28 3.84 -9.76
C LEU A 136 16.96 2.63 -10.41
N SER A 137 18.00 2.18 -9.74
CA SER A 137 18.59 0.87 -9.94
C SER A 137 18.78 0.19 -8.58
N HIS A 138 19.12 -1.09 -8.59
CA HIS A 138 19.48 -1.77 -7.36
C HIS A 138 20.55 -2.85 -7.59
N VAL A 139 21.41 -3.02 -6.59
CA VAL A 139 22.40 -4.09 -6.52
C VAL A 139 21.81 -5.25 -5.71
N ASN A 140 21.90 -6.46 -6.27
CA ASN A 140 21.44 -7.70 -5.63
C ASN A 140 19.98 -7.68 -5.11
N TYR A 141 19.11 -6.83 -5.68
CA TYR A 141 17.71 -6.65 -5.24
C TYR A 141 17.55 -6.23 -3.76
N GLN A 142 18.61 -5.68 -3.18
CA GLN A 142 18.69 -5.36 -1.76
C GLN A 142 19.03 -3.89 -1.51
N ILE A 143 19.95 -3.33 -2.29
CA ILE A 143 20.44 -1.96 -2.13
C ILE A 143 20.03 -1.15 -3.35
N TYR A 144 19.26 -0.10 -3.13
CA TYR A 144 18.75 0.82 -4.14
C TYR A 144 19.69 2.02 -4.27
N SER A 145 19.85 2.52 -5.49
CA SER A 145 20.57 3.74 -5.82
C SER A 145 19.81 4.53 -6.89
N SER A 146 20.06 5.83 -6.96
CA SER A 146 19.42 6.75 -7.89
C SER A 146 20.32 7.95 -8.13
N ASP A 147 20.41 8.37 -9.39
CA ASP A 147 21.05 9.63 -9.80
C ASP A 147 20.02 10.75 -10.08
N THR A 148 18.73 10.45 -9.91
CA THR A 148 17.63 11.41 -10.14
C THR A 148 17.03 11.90 -8.82
N ASP A 149 16.58 13.16 -8.79
CA ASP A 149 15.89 13.72 -7.62
C ASP A 149 14.64 12.91 -7.25
N LYS A 150 13.88 12.45 -8.25
CA LYS A 150 12.69 11.62 -8.03
C LYS A 150 13.05 10.29 -7.39
N GLY A 151 14.07 9.61 -7.88
CA GLY A 151 14.49 8.33 -7.32
C GLY A 151 15.06 8.46 -5.90
N VAL A 152 15.83 9.51 -5.62
CA VAL A 152 16.32 9.82 -4.27
C VAL A 152 15.15 10.06 -3.32
N GLU A 153 14.15 10.82 -3.75
CA GLU A 153 12.96 11.08 -2.96
C GLU A 153 12.14 9.81 -2.73
N LEU A 154 12.00 8.93 -3.72
CA LEU A 154 11.34 7.64 -3.54
C LEU A 154 12.06 6.77 -2.51
N MET A 155 13.40 6.72 -2.57
CA MET A 155 14.22 6.00 -1.61
C MET A 155 14.01 6.51 -0.19
N ARG A 156 13.87 7.83 -0.01
CA ARG A 156 13.56 8.48 1.28
C ARG A 156 12.15 8.13 1.75
N VAL A 157 11.13 8.43 0.95
CA VAL A 157 9.70 8.26 1.27
C VAL A 157 9.38 6.80 1.61
N CYS A 158 9.88 5.87 0.80
CA CYS A 158 9.61 4.43 0.98
C CYS A 158 10.67 3.70 1.81
N LYS A 159 11.67 4.42 2.33
CA LYS A 159 12.79 3.89 3.12
C LYS A 159 13.41 2.63 2.50
N LEU A 160 13.74 2.70 1.21
CA LEU A 160 14.03 1.49 0.43
C LEU A 160 15.24 0.70 0.94
N ASN A 161 16.25 1.38 1.47
CA ASN A 161 17.50 0.80 1.96
C ASN A 161 17.53 0.46 3.45
N GLU A 162 16.53 0.88 4.24
CA GLU A 162 16.48 0.64 5.70
C GLU A 162 16.69 -0.84 6.06
N PRO A 163 16.06 -1.82 5.39
CA PRO A 163 16.29 -3.23 5.72
C PRO A 163 17.72 -3.72 5.49
N ALA A 164 18.42 -3.20 4.47
CA ALA A 164 19.80 -3.58 4.18
C ALA A 164 20.74 -2.97 5.24
N VAL A 165 20.47 -1.74 5.65
CA VAL A 165 21.18 -1.05 6.74
C VAL A 165 20.99 -1.80 8.07
N ASP A 166 19.74 -2.16 8.40
CA ASP A 166 19.40 -2.92 9.60
C ASP A 166 20.10 -4.29 9.63
N GLN A 167 20.06 -5.01 8.50
CA GLN A 167 20.68 -6.34 8.38
C GLN A 167 22.21 -6.27 8.49
N ALA A 168 22.83 -5.21 7.99
CA ALA A 168 24.26 -4.99 8.13
C ALA A 168 24.66 -4.55 9.55
N GLY A 169 23.69 -4.25 10.43
CA GLY A 169 23.94 -3.74 11.78
C GLY A 169 24.60 -2.37 11.79
N LEU A 170 24.42 -1.59 10.71
CA LEU A 170 25.04 -0.27 10.56
C LEU A 170 24.10 0.78 11.16
N ASP A 171 24.59 1.59 12.08
CA ASP A 171 23.88 2.78 12.50
C ASP A 171 23.90 3.87 11.39
N HIS A 172 23.02 4.86 11.50
CA HIS A 172 22.88 5.93 10.50
C HIS A 172 24.19 6.69 10.26
N GLU A 173 25.00 6.93 11.30
CA GLU A 173 26.27 7.65 11.17
C GLU A 173 27.30 6.79 10.42
N SER A 174 27.31 5.48 10.66
CA SER A 174 28.13 4.50 9.95
C SER A 174 27.81 4.45 8.45
N VAL A 175 26.55 4.53 8.05
CA VAL A 175 26.14 4.58 6.63
C VAL A 175 26.58 5.91 5.98
N VAL A 176 26.36 7.03 6.66
CA VAL A 176 26.79 8.36 6.18
C VAL A 176 28.32 8.44 6.06
N ALA A 177 29.05 7.87 7.01
CA ALA A 177 30.50 7.77 6.97
C ALA A 177 30.97 6.88 5.80
N ALA A 178 30.37 5.71 5.61
CA ALA A 178 30.73 4.78 4.53
C ALA A 178 30.51 5.37 3.13
N ILE A 179 29.45 6.16 2.94
CA ILE A 179 29.20 6.91 1.71
C ILE A 179 30.27 8.01 1.51
N LYS A 180 30.59 8.77 2.58
CA LYS A 180 31.58 9.86 2.52
C LYS A 180 33.00 9.38 2.30
N THR A 181 33.37 8.21 2.80
CA THR A 181 34.72 7.65 2.68
C THR A 181 34.89 6.72 1.48
N GLN A 182 33.89 6.61 0.61
CA GLN A 182 33.89 5.64 -0.51
C GLN A 182 34.19 4.20 -0.04
N PHE A 183 33.80 3.87 1.20
CA PHE A 183 34.17 2.62 1.86
C PHE A 183 33.78 1.38 1.04
N PHE A 184 32.60 1.40 0.41
CA PHE A 184 32.14 0.30 -0.44
C PHE A 184 32.99 0.08 -1.69
N GLN A 185 33.75 1.08 -2.15
CA GLN A 185 34.73 0.93 -3.24
C GLN A 185 36.07 0.37 -2.74
N ILE A 186 36.38 0.58 -1.46
CA ILE A 186 37.65 0.17 -0.83
C ILE A 186 37.63 -1.32 -0.43
N VAL A 187 36.47 -1.82 0.03
CA VAL A 187 36.30 -3.23 0.46
C VAL A 187 36.22 -4.21 -0.74
N ASP A 188 36.19 -3.68 -1.97
CA ASP A 188 36.15 -4.46 -3.23
C ASP A 188 37.49 -5.11 -3.64
N ASN A 189 38.53 -5.02 -2.79
CA ASN A 189 39.84 -5.62 -3.08
C ASN A 189 40.11 -6.88 -2.24
N ALA A 190 39.65 -8.04 -2.72
CA ALA A 190 40.45 -9.28 -2.79
C ALA A 190 39.66 -10.49 -3.33
N VAL A 191 39.66 -10.72 -4.66
CA VAL A 191 39.64 -12.07 -5.25
C VAL A 191 40.46 -12.08 -6.56
N SER A 192 41.29 -13.12 -6.73
CA SER A 192 42.07 -13.40 -7.95
C SER A 192 41.16 -13.73 -9.14
N ALA A 193 41.40 -13.06 -10.26
CA ALA A 193 40.52 -12.87 -11.43
C ALA A 193 39.67 -14.06 -11.94
N PRO A 194 38.33 -13.97 -11.77
CA PRO A 194 37.29 -14.38 -12.72
C PRO A 194 36.84 -13.15 -13.57
N PRO A 195 35.83 -13.22 -14.47
CA PRO A 195 35.34 -12.04 -15.19
C PRO A 195 35.06 -10.85 -14.25
N PRO A 196 35.17 -9.58 -14.73
CA PRO A 196 35.02 -8.41 -13.88
C PRO A 196 33.76 -8.53 -13.02
N ASP A 197 33.88 -8.28 -11.71
CA ASP A 197 32.84 -8.61 -10.72
C ASP A 197 31.47 -8.02 -11.09
N GLU A 198 31.47 -6.85 -11.73
CA GLU A 198 30.29 -6.23 -12.32
C GLU A 198 29.57 -7.13 -13.34
N GLU A 199 30.29 -7.79 -14.24
CA GLU A 199 29.71 -8.71 -15.23
C GLU A 199 29.13 -9.97 -14.56
N ILE A 200 29.77 -10.49 -13.52
CA ILE A 200 29.25 -11.62 -12.74
C ILE A 200 27.97 -11.21 -12.02
N LEU A 201 27.98 -10.06 -11.34
CA LEU A 201 26.83 -9.51 -10.63
C LEU A 201 25.67 -9.24 -11.59
N VAL A 202 25.93 -8.66 -12.76
CA VAL A 202 24.91 -8.43 -13.80
C VAL A 202 24.34 -9.76 -14.30
N ARG A 203 25.18 -10.78 -14.54
CA ARG A 203 24.72 -12.11 -14.98
C ARG A 203 23.89 -12.81 -13.90
N MET A 204 24.30 -12.75 -12.64
CA MET A 204 23.54 -13.30 -11.50
C MET A 204 22.22 -12.57 -11.30
N ALA A 205 22.24 -11.24 -11.34
CA ALA A 205 21.05 -10.41 -11.22
C ALA A 205 20.04 -10.72 -12.34
N ARG A 206 20.51 -10.89 -13.58
CA ARG A 206 19.68 -11.33 -14.71
C ARG A 206 19.15 -12.75 -14.52
N GLY A 207 19.95 -13.67 -13.96
CA GLY A 207 19.51 -15.02 -13.63
C GLY A 207 18.36 -15.01 -12.61
N VAL A 208 18.46 -14.19 -11.56
CA VAL A 208 17.38 -13.99 -10.58
C VAL A 208 16.15 -13.38 -11.24
N GLN A 209 16.31 -12.33 -12.06
CA GLN A 209 15.21 -11.69 -12.78
C GLN A 209 14.43 -12.71 -13.63
N ASN A 210 15.15 -13.51 -14.41
CA ASN A 210 14.56 -14.53 -15.27
C ASN A 210 13.76 -15.56 -14.47
N LEU A 211 14.31 -16.05 -13.35
CA LEU A 211 13.62 -16.99 -12.48
C LEU A 211 12.36 -16.38 -11.84
N GLU A 212 12.43 -15.11 -11.43
CA GLU A 212 11.25 -14.41 -10.93
C GLU A 212 10.19 -14.22 -12.03
N ASP A 213 10.61 -13.90 -13.25
CA ASP A 213 9.71 -13.69 -14.38
C ASP A 213 9.04 -15.00 -14.82
N GLU A 214 9.77 -16.12 -14.81
CA GLU A 214 9.21 -17.46 -15.04
C GLU A 214 8.17 -17.82 -13.97
N ARG A 215 8.49 -17.55 -12.69
CA ARG A 215 7.56 -17.78 -11.56
C ARG A 215 6.32 -16.88 -11.66
N ALA A 216 6.51 -15.61 -12.01
CA ALA A 216 5.43 -14.67 -12.25
C ALA A 216 4.52 -15.19 -13.37
N ALA A 217 5.08 -15.58 -14.51
CA ALA A 217 4.33 -16.11 -15.65
C ALA A 217 3.49 -17.34 -15.27
N MET A 218 4.06 -18.29 -14.53
CA MET A 218 3.33 -19.47 -14.05
C MET A 218 2.17 -19.10 -13.12
N THR A 219 2.41 -18.19 -12.17
CA THR A 219 1.39 -17.76 -11.20
C THR A 219 0.28 -16.95 -11.88
N LEU A 220 0.64 -16.04 -12.79
CA LEU A 220 -0.29 -15.18 -13.51
C LEU A 220 -1.11 -15.94 -14.56
N ALA A 221 -0.59 -17.01 -15.14
CA ALA A 221 -1.37 -17.91 -16.00
C ALA A 221 -2.62 -18.45 -15.26
N GLY A 222 -2.51 -18.72 -13.96
CA GLY A 222 -3.65 -19.10 -13.11
C GLY A 222 -4.58 -17.95 -12.72
N LEU A 223 -4.15 -16.69 -12.87
CA LEU A 223 -4.93 -15.50 -12.57
C LEU A 223 -5.86 -15.10 -13.71
N ALA A 224 -5.42 -15.25 -14.96
CA ALA A 224 -6.19 -14.82 -16.13
C ALA A 224 -7.60 -15.44 -16.22
N PRO A 225 -7.83 -16.74 -15.97
CA PRO A 225 -9.19 -17.31 -15.90
C PRO A 225 -10.03 -16.70 -14.77
N LYS A 226 -9.41 -16.37 -13.63
CA LYS A 226 -10.10 -15.74 -12.49
C LYS A 226 -10.53 -14.32 -12.82
N LEU A 227 -9.69 -13.54 -13.51
CA LEU A 227 -10.04 -12.20 -13.99
C LEU A 227 -11.23 -12.24 -14.96
N ARG A 228 -11.25 -13.19 -15.91
CA ARG A 228 -12.40 -13.41 -16.80
C ARG A 228 -13.67 -13.78 -16.04
N ALA A 229 -13.57 -14.65 -15.02
CA ALA A 229 -14.71 -15.02 -14.20
C ALA A 229 -15.24 -13.84 -13.38
N LEU A 230 -14.35 -13.03 -12.80
CA LEU A 230 -14.71 -11.80 -12.09
C LEU A 230 -15.39 -10.79 -13.02
N GLY A 231 -14.89 -10.61 -14.24
CA GLY A 231 -15.54 -9.73 -15.22
C GLY A 231 -16.95 -10.16 -15.60
N ARG A 232 -17.18 -11.47 -15.78
CA ARG A 232 -18.54 -12.00 -16.00
C ARG A 232 -19.46 -11.78 -14.80
N LYS A 233 -18.94 -11.83 -13.57
CA LYS A 233 -19.72 -11.53 -12.36
C LYS A 233 -20.04 -10.04 -12.29
N ALA A 234 -19.06 -9.17 -12.56
CA ALA A 234 -19.24 -7.73 -12.56
C ALA A 234 -20.37 -7.29 -13.50
N GLY A 235 -20.44 -7.86 -14.71
CA GLY A 235 -21.53 -7.58 -15.67
C GLY A 235 -22.92 -8.09 -15.26
N ARG A 236 -23.04 -8.86 -14.17
CA ARG A 236 -24.33 -9.30 -13.60
C ARG A 236 -24.75 -8.50 -12.37
N ARG A 237 -23.90 -7.59 -11.88
CA ARG A 237 -24.21 -6.77 -10.70
C ARG A 237 -25.29 -5.75 -11.04
N ASN A 238 -26.14 -5.47 -10.06
CA ASN A 238 -27.19 -4.47 -10.17
C ASN A 238 -26.75 -3.18 -9.47
N MET A 239 -26.73 -2.07 -10.22
CA MET A 239 -26.39 -0.75 -9.69
C MET A 239 -27.31 -0.31 -8.54
N GLU A 240 -28.61 -0.63 -8.58
CA GLU A 240 -29.53 -0.32 -7.48
C GLU A 240 -29.15 -1.03 -6.18
N GLN A 241 -28.66 -2.27 -6.30
CA GLN A 241 -28.16 -3.02 -5.15
C GLN A 241 -26.89 -2.39 -4.60
N SER A 242 -25.94 -2.01 -5.47
CA SER A 242 -24.70 -1.33 -5.05
C SER A 242 -24.98 0.00 -4.36
N ILE A 243 -25.95 0.78 -4.85
CA ILE A 243 -26.43 2.01 -4.21
C ILE A 243 -27.04 1.70 -2.84
N ALA A 244 -27.88 0.67 -2.73
CA ALA A 244 -28.48 0.27 -1.45
C ALA A 244 -27.42 -0.16 -0.42
N GLU A 245 -26.41 -0.92 -0.85
CA GLU A 245 -25.25 -1.30 -0.03
C GLU A 245 -24.46 -0.07 0.44
N ALA A 246 -24.21 0.89 -0.45
CA ALA A 246 -23.53 2.14 -0.11
C ALA A 246 -24.34 2.98 0.90
N ARG A 247 -25.65 3.11 0.70
CA ARG A 247 -26.54 3.81 1.65
C ARG A 247 -26.56 3.14 3.03
N ALA A 248 -26.53 1.81 3.07
CA ALA A 248 -26.45 1.06 4.33
C ALA A 248 -25.15 1.36 5.12
N LEU A 249 -24.05 1.68 4.43
CA LEU A 249 -22.80 2.12 5.08
C LEU A 249 -22.86 3.55 5.63
N ALA A 250 -23.76 4.39 5.12
CA ALA A 250 -24.01 5.74 5.64
C ALA A 250 -24.99 5.74 6.82
N ALA A 251 -25.80 4.69 6.98
CA ALA A 251 -26.75 4.59 8.06
C ALA A 251 -26.03 4.53 9.42
N PRO A 252 -26.51 5.27 10.45
CA PRO A 252 -25.94 5.17 11.79
C PRO A 252 -26.06 3.73 12.30
N PRO A 253 -25.09 3.24 13.10
CA PRO A 253 -25.16 1.91 13.66
C PRO A 253 -26.48 1.74 14.41
N ALA A 254 -27.20 0.65 14.14
CA ALA A 254 -28.45 0.35 14.81
C ALA A 254 -28.23 0.42 16.33
N LYS A 255 -29.03 1.23 17.03
CA LYS A 255 -28.97 1.28 18.51
C LYS A 255 -29.10 -0.16 19.02
N PRO A 256 -28.23 -0.60 19.94
CA PRO A 256 -28.39 -1.92 20.53
C PRO A 256 -29.82 -2.02 21.11
N PRO A 257 -30.48 -3.19 20.99
CA PRO A 257 -31.81 -3.35 21.53
C PRO A 257 -31.79 -2.96 23.01
N LYS A 258 -32.66 -2.03 23.40
CA LYS A 258 -32.85 -1.70 24.81
C LYS A 258 -33.24 -3.00 25.52
N GLU A 259 -32.35 -3.56 26.32
CA GLU A 259 -32.73 -4.58 27.28
C GLU A 259 -33.88 -4.01 28.10
N LYS A 260 -35.06 -4.59 27.95
CA LYS A 260 -36.16 -4.37 28.87
C LYS A 260 -35.67 -4.95 30.20
N ILE A 261 -35.19 -4.10 31.09
CA ILE A 261 -35.05 -4.47 32.49
C ILE A 261 -36.48 -4.79 32.94
N SER A 262 -36.80 -6.08 33.02
CA SER A 262 -38.03 -6.55 33.62
C SER A 262 -37.93 -6.25 35.12
N GLU A 263 -38.71 -5.28 35.59
CA GLU A 263 -39.01 -5.09 37.01
C GLU A 263 -39.65 -6.38 37.53
N GLY A 264 -38.84 -7.27 38.11
CA GLY A 264 -39.35 -8.58 38.50
C GLY A 264 -38.28 -9.56 38.94
N ARG A 265 -37.42 -9.18 39.90
CA ARG A 265 -36.83 -10.13 40.86
C ARG A 265 -36.11 -9.40 41.99
N ALA A 266 -36.90 -9.02 42.99
CA ALA A 266 -36.40 -8.99 44.36
C ALA A 266 -36.31 -10.44 44.88
N LEU A 267 -35.23 -10.71 45.63
CA LEU A 267 -34.96 -11.89 46.46
C LEU A 267 -34.59 -13.15 45.65
N SER A 268 -33.45 -13.82 45.86
CA SER A 268 -32.92 -14.26 47.16
C SER A 268 -31.44 -14.72 47.08
N LEU A 269 -30.84 -14.87 48.26
CA LEU A 269 -29.66 -15.66 48.67
C LEU A 269 -28.29 -14.97 48.83
N VAL A 270 -28.10 -14.52 50.06
CA VAL A 270 -26.95 -14.63 50.99
C VAL A 270 -25.87 -15.67 50.65
N ALA A 271 -24.65 -15.35 51.10
CA ALA A 271 -23.39 -16.12 51.15
C ALA A 271 -22.49 -15.87 49.92
N SER A 272 -21.25 -15.38 50.03
CA SER A 272 -20.26 -15.59 51.09
C SER A 272 -18.99 -14.77 50.82
N VAL A 273 -18.26 -14.48 51.91
CA VAL A 273 -16.83 -14.08 51.99
C VAL A 273 -16.47 -12.63 51.63
N GLY A 274 -16.18 -11.83 52.66
CA GLY A 274 -15.52 -10.52 52.54
C GLY A 274 -14.59 -10.26 53.72
N GLY A 275 -13.38 -10.86 53.66
CA GLY A 275 -12.19 -10.40 54.38
C GLY A 275 -11.51 -9.22 53.65
N PRO A 276 -10.41 -8.65 54.17
CA PRO A 276 -10.40 -7.28 54.67
C PRO A 276 -10.04 -6.19 53.66
N ARG A 277 -10.56 -5.00 53.97
CA ARG A 277 -10.28 -3.69 53.36
C ARG A 277 -8.78 -3.40 53.27
N ALA A 278 -8.27 -3.17 52.07
CA ALA A 278 -7.09 -2.34 51.84
C ALA A 278 -7.53 -0.89 51.55
N ARG A 279 -7.21 0.02 52.46
CA ARG A 279 -7.26 1.46 52.23
C ARG A 279 -5.96 1.86 51.50
N TYR A 280 -6.06 2.46 50.33
CA TYR A 280 -5.01 3.31 49.81
C TYR A 280 -5.54 4.74 49.72
N SER A 281 -4.86 5.61 50.47
CA SER A 281 -5.09 7.05 50.56
C SER A 281 -4.48 7.75 49.36
N LEU A 282 -5.24 8.67 48.76
CA LEU A 282 -4.75 9.66 47.80
C LEU A 282 -3.94 10.71 48.55
N SER A 283 -2.62 10.52 48.60
CA SER A 283 -1.66 11.58 48.91
C SER A 283 -0.28 11.03 48.55
N ASP A 284 0.18 11.32 47.34
CA ASP A 284 1.60 11.41 46.95
C ASP A 284 1.67 11.88 45.49
N LEU A 285 1.43 13.18 45.32
CA LEU A 285 1.86 13.94 44.15
C LEU A 285 2.54 15.20 44.69
N ARG A 286 3.84 15.08 44.96
CA ARG A 286 4.82 16.16 45.01
C ARG A 286 6.22 15.58 44.81
N ASP A 287 6.92 16.21 43.87
CA ASP A 287 8.37 16.31 43.72
C ASP A 287 9.14 15.07 43.23
N ASN A 288 9.28 14.97 41.90
CA ASN A 288 10.56 15.09 41.17
C ASN A 288 10.35 15.02 39.65
#